data_AF-A0A948Q003-F1
#
_entry.id   AF-A0A948Q003-F1
#
_cell.length_a   1.000
_cell.length_b   1.000
_cell.length_c   1.000
_cell.angle_alpha   90.00
_cell.angle_beta   90.00
_cell.angle_gamma   90.00
#
_symmetry.space_group_name_H-M   'P 1'
#
loop_
_entity.id
_entity.type
_entity.pdbx_description
1 polymer ?
#
loop_
_entity_poly.entity_id
_entity_poly.type
_entity_poly.pdbx_seq_one_letter_code
_entity_poly.pdbx_strand_id
1 'polypeptide(L)'
;MATQNNEEHRRSERERYAGLAQGDTCLSAQGGRGACCGSPQDNASTMVLHPGYSKEEAGRAPAGARDAKQLKKIVYAHYQSGLHCAEAISKTLLETYAGKAHPQVIKAASAFGGGIDGSTEELCGAFTGGVIALGSLLGRQTGGDDLRDCGALIKAFKSRFLNQFGSLNCRDILDGFSEQETPLGCPKLTAEAALILADLLDDFEGKKAVRLDAYPSQPRYKVELGKCPFVSSPPGMDGKPESRQ
;
A
#
# COMPACT_ATOMS: atom_id res chain seq x y z
N MET A 1 1.45 16.45 -28.03
CA MET A 1 2.81 16.72 -27.50
C MET A 1 3.07 16.04 -26.14
N ALA A 2 2.10 15.91 -25.23
CA ALA A 2 2.33 15.22 -23.93
C ALA A 2 2.45 13.68 -23.99
N THR A 3 1.89 13.04 -25.03
CA THR A 3 1.90 11.58 -25.19
C THR A 3 3.23 11.03 -25.72
N GLN A 4 3.93 11.79 -26.57
CA GLN A 4 5.26 11.40 -27.09
C GLN A 4 6.32 11.34 -25.99
N ASN A 5 6.27 12.29 -25.05
CA ASN A 5 7.27 12.38 -23.97
C ASN A 5 7.18 11.21 -22.97
N ASN A 6 5.97 10.67 -22.76
CA ASN A 6 5.77 9.50 -21.91
C ASN A 6 6.24 8.20 -22.58
N GLU A 7 6.13 8.10 -23.91
CA GLU A 7 6.57 6.92 -24.66
C GLU A 7 8.09 6.84 -24.76
N GLU A 8 8.75 7.99 -24.94
CA GLU A 8 10.21 8.11 -24.89
C GLU A 8 10.76 7.78 -23.50
N HIS A 9 10.08 8.23 -22.43
CA HIS A 9 10.46 7.88 -21.06
C HIS A 9 10.31 6.37 -20.80
N ARG A 10 9.20 5.74 -21.25
CA ARG A 10 9.01 4.29 -21.14
C ARG A 10 10.03 3.49 -21.95
N ARG A 11 10.40 3.97 -23.15
CA ARG A 11 11.45 3.34 -23.97
C ARG A 11 12.80 3.42 -23.27
N SER A 12 13.16 4.58 -22.72
CA SER A 12 14.41 4.78 -21.98
C SER A 12 14.51 3.88 -20.75
N GLU A 13 13.42 3.71 -20.00
CA GLU A 13 13.38 2.79 -18.85
C GLU A 13 13.48 1.32 -19.32
N ARG A 14 12.77 0.92 -20.40
CA ARG A 14 12.90 -0.44 -20.95
C ARG A 14 14.33 -0.76 -21.39
N GLU A 15 15.03 0.18 -22.02
CA GLU A 15 16.43 0.01 -22.43
C GLU A 15 17.37 -0.05 -21.21
N ARG A 16 17.12 0.78 -20.18
CA ARG A 16 17.89 0.79 -18.93
C ARG A 16 17.79 -0.53 -18.17
N TYR A 17 16.66 -1.23 -18.23
CA TYR A 17 16.41 -2.48 -17.51
C TYR A 17 16.45 -3.74 -18.40
N ALA A 18 16.67 -3.61 -19.73
CA ALA A 18 16.70 -4.73 -20.67
C ALA A 18 17.77 -5.80 -20.32
N GLY A 19 18.88 -5.39 -19.71
CA GLY A 19 19.95 -6.28 -19.26
C GLY A 19 19.69 -7.02 -17.93
N LEU A 20 18.66 -6.63 -17.17
CA LEU A 20 18.32 -7.25 -15.88
C LEU A 20 17.33 -8.42 -16.03
N ALA A 21 16.67 -8.55 -17.19
CA ALA A 21 15.74 -9.64 -17.49
C ALA A 21 16.40 -10.85 -18.16
N GLN A 22 17.65 -10.73 -18.63
CA GLN A 22 18.45 -11.88 -19.02
C GLN A 22 19.10 -12.44 -17.75
N GLY A 23 18.32 -13.22 -17.00
CA GLY A 23 18.88 -14.07 -15.97
C GLY A 23 19.87 -15.03 -16.61
N ASP A 24 21.15 -14.84 -16.30
CA ASP A 24 22.18 -15.83 -16.61
C ASP A 24 21.76 -17.16 -15.97
N THR A 25 21.38 -18.10 -16.83
CA THR A 25 21.22 -19.50 -16.46
C THR A 25 22.55 -19.97 -15.90
N CYS A 26 22.58 -20.23 -14.60
CA CYS A 26 23.71 -20.86 -13.93
C CYS A 26 23.90 -22.28 -14.48
N LEU A 27 24.72 -22.40 -15.53
CA LEU A 27 25.21 -23.67 -16.07
C LEU A 27 26.74 -23.70 -15.96
N SER A 28 27.18 -24.36 -14.89
CA SER A 28 28.44 -25.08 -14.70
C SER A 28 29.56 -24.92 -15.75
N ALA A 29 30.68 -24.30 -15.36
CA ALA A 29 32.03 -24.76 -15.72
C ALA A 29 33.12 -24.10 -14.85
N GLN A 30 33.65 -24.89 -13.92
CA GLN A 30 35.05 -24.98 -13.49
C GLN A 30 35.95 -23.73 -13.49
N GLY A 31 36.38 -23.35 -12.27
CA GLY A 31 37.76 -22.88 -12.03
C GLY A 31 37.94 -21.39 -11.76
N GLY A 32 38.35 -21.06 -10.54
CA GLY A 32 39.17 -19.87 -10.26
C GLY A 32 38.45 -18.69 -9.60
N ARG A 33 38.69 -18.55 -8.28
CA ARG A 33 38.68 -17.33 -7.45
C ARG A 33 38.16 -16.04 -8.12
N GLY A 34 37.07 -15.49 -7.59
CA GLY A 34 36.64 -14.11 -7.86
C GLY A 34 35.90 -13.53 -6.66
N ALA A 35 36.40 -12.44 -6.12
CA ALA A 35 36.03 -11.88 -4.83
C ALA A 35 34.63 -11.25 -4.83
N CYS A 36 33.89 -11.56 -3.77
CA CYS A 36 32.64 -10.93 -3.38
C CYS A 36 32.95 -9.60 -2.67
N CYS A 37 33.39 -8.57 -3.40
CA CYS A 37 33.42 -7.17 -2.94
C CYS A 37 34.04 -6.25 -4.01
N GLY A 38 33.23 -5.36 -4.58
CA GLY A 38 33.69 -4.20 -5.36
C GLY A 38 33.25 -2.93 -4.66
N SER A 39 34.22 -2.21 -4.10
CA SER A 39 34.11 -0.91 -3.42
C SER A 39 33.74 0.24 -4.38
N PRO A 40 33.32 1.42 -3.87
CA PRO A 40 32.51 2.40 -4.59
C PRO A 40 33.33 3.33 -5.49
N GLN A 41 32.73 3.76 -6.59
CA GLN A 41 33.16 4.94 -7.32
C GLN A 41 32.03 5.97 -7.30
N ASP A 42 32.37 7.11 -6.73
CA ASP A 42 31.51 8.27 -6.52
C ASP A 42 31.06 8.91 -7.84
N ASN A 43 29.74 9.08 -8.00
CA ASN A 43 29.19 10.32 -8.54
C ASN A 43 27.88 10.64 -7.80
N ALA A 44 28.05 11.28 -6.63
CA ALA A 44 26.97 11.88 -5.87
C ALA A 44 26.21 12.91 -6.72
N SER A 45 25.08 12.50 -7.30
CA SER A 45 23.92 13.38 -7.45
C SER A 45 23.05 13.13 -6.23
N THR A 46 23.21 13.99 -5.24
CA THR A 46 22.47 13.99 -3.98
C THR A 46 20.97 14.03 -4.25
N MET A 47 20.36 12.85 -4.37
CA MET A 47 18.91 12.71 -4.21
C MET A 47 18.69 12.71 -2.70
N VAL A 48 18.40 13.89 -2.16
CA VAL A 48 17.98 14.03 -0.76
C VAL A 48 16.74 13.15 -0.62
N LEU A 49 16.92 12.00 0.03
CA LEU A 49 15.83 11.16 0.49
C LEU A 49 15.09 11.98 1.54
N HIS A 50 13.99 12.62 1.10
CA HIS A 50 13.11 13.32 2.02
C HIS A 50 12.57 12.30 3.04
N PRO A 51 12.76 12.53 4.35
CA PRO A 51 12.21 11.67 5.39
C PRO A 51 10.71 11.53 5.19
N GLY A 52 10.24 10.29 5.07
CA GLY A 52 8.81 10.01 5.04
C GLY A 52 8.17 10.53 6.32
N TYR A 53 7.00 11.18 6.20
CA TYR A 53 6.20 11.79 7.25
C TYR A 53 6.70 11.49 8.68
N SER A 54 7.61 12.34 9.16
CA SER A 54 7.90 12.36 10.58
C SER A 54 6.60 12.73 11.30
N LYS A 55 6.37 12.20 12.51
CA LYS A 55 5.19 12.55 13.33
C LYS A 55 5.06 14.07 13.57
N GLU A 56 6.12 14.82 13.27
CA GLU A 56 6.29 16.26 13.45
C GLU A 56 5.93 17.07 12.18
N GLU A 57 5.98 16.48 10.97
CA GLU A 57 5.69 17.14 9.69
C GLU A 57 4.30 16.85 9.12
N ALA A 58 3.52 15.97 9.77
CA ALA A 58 2.09 15.88 9.54
C ALA A 58 1.45 17.20 9.98
N GLY A 59 1.34 18.16 9.05
CA GLY A 59 0.61 19.39 9.25
C GLY A 59 -0.80 19.03 9.70
N ARG A 60 -1.07 19.21 11.00
CA ARG A 60 -2.32 18.84 11.63
C ARG A 60 -3.43 19.70 11.03
N ALA A 61 -4.13 19.16 10.03
CA ALA A 61 -5.44 19.69 9.65
C ALA A 61 -6.36 19.56 10.88
N PRO A 62 -7.20 20.57 11.19
CA PRO A 62 -7.99 20.57 12.41
C PRO A 62 -8.89 19.33 12.48
N ALA A 63 -8.81 18.64 13.61
CA ALA A 63 -9.65 17.50 13.95
C ALA A 63 -11.11 17.95 14.08
N GLY A 64 -11.91 17.63 13.08
CA GLY A 64 -13.35 17.83 13.04
C GLY A 64 -13.94 16.89 12.01
N ALA A 65 -15.15 16.39 12.26
CA ALA A 65 -15.86 15.46 11.38
C ALA A 65 -15.78 15.98 9.95
N ARG A 66 -15.00 15.29 9.11
CA ARG A 66 -14.72 15.78 7.77
C ARG A 66 -15.98 15.67 6.94
N ASP A 67 -16.28 16.70 6.16
CA ASP A 67 -17.47 16.71 5.32
C ASP A 67 -17.40 15.57 4.30
N ALA A 68 -18.22 14.53 4.51
CA ALA A 68 -18.31 13.36 3.67
C ALA A 68 -18.55 13.75 2.20
N LYS A 69 -19.37 14.79 1.96
CA LYS A 69 -19.66 15.27 0.60
C LYS A 69 -18.40 15.84 -0.06
N GLN A 70 -17.64 16.63 0.70
CA GLN A 70 -16.37 17.17 0.23
C GLN A 70 -15.34 16.07 -0.04
N LEU A 71 -15.25 15.04 0.80
CA LEU A 71 -14.33 13.93 0.57
C LEU A 71 -14.64 13.18 -0.73
N LYS A 72 -15.92 12.85 -0.97
CA LYS A 72 -16.35 12.22 -2.25
C LYS A 72 -16.00 13.11 -3.45
N LYS A 73 -16.20 14.42 -3.32
CA LYS A 73 -15.86 15.39 -4.38
C LYS A 73 -14.35 15.36 -4.70
N ILE A 74 -13.48 15.27 -3.69
CA ILE A 74 -12.03 15.17 -3.88
C ILE A 74 -11.67 13.87 -4.61
N VAL A 75 -12.26 12.73 -4.21
CA VAL A 75 -12.04 11.44 -4.89
C VAL A 75 -12.42 11.55 -6.38
N TYR A 76 -13.60 12.09 -6.69
CA TYR A 76 -14.02 12.25 -8.09
C TYR A 76 -13.12 13.21 -8.87
N ALA A 77 -12.65 14.29 -8.24
CA ALA A 77 -11.72 15.22 -8.88
C ALA A 77 -10.39 14.54 -9.21
N HIS A 78 -9.88 13.65 -8.35
CA HIS A 78 -8.67 12.88 -8.64
C HIS A 78 -8.86 11.92 -9.82
N TYR A 79 -10.01 11.24 -9.91
CA TYR A 79 -10.36 10.45 -11.09
C TYR A 79 -10.41 11.31 -12.37
N GLN A 80 -11.04 12.48 -12.31
CA GLN A 80 -11.10 13.43 -13.43
C GLN A 80 -9.71 13.94 -13.85
N SER A 81 -8.75 13.95 -12.93
CA SER A 81 -7.35 14.30 -13.21
C SER A 81 -6.54 13.18 -13.89
N GLY A 82 -7.15 12.01 -14.10
CA GLY A 82 -6.53 10.85 -14.76
C GLY A 82 -5.97 9.80 -13.81
N LEU A 83 -6.21 9.91 -12.50
CA LEU A 83 -5.79 8.91 -11.52
C LEU A 83 -6.76 7.72 -11.46
N HIS A 84 -6.23 6.53 -11.21
CA HIS A 84 -7.05 5.33 -11.01
C HIS A 84 -7.32 5.07 -9.51
N CYS A 85 -8.09 4.01 -9.19
CA CYS A 85 -8.60 3.72 -7.85
C CYS A 85 -7.55 3.78 -6.72
N ALA A 86 -6.42 3.10 -6.88
CA ALA A 86 -5.34 3.08 -5.88
C ALA A 86 -4.70 4.47 -5.65
N GLU A 87 -4.45 5.21 -6.72
CA GLU A 87 -3.87 6.55 -6.66
C GLU A 87 -4.87 7.55 -6.06
N ALA A 88 -6.12 7.51 -6.52
CA ALA A 88 -7.16 8.45 -6.13
C ALA A 88 -7.44 8.40 -4.62
N ILE A 89 -7.62 7.19 -4.05
CA ILE A 89 -7.87 7.07 -2.60
C ILE A 89 -6.64 7.41 -1.77
N SER A 90 -5.45 6.97 -2.18
CA SER A 90 -4.23 7.24 -1.42
C SER A 90 -3.92 8.74 -1.40
N LYS A 91 -4.03 9.41 -2.54
CA LYS A 91 -3.87 10.86 -2.66
C LYS A 91 -4.91 11.62 -1.85
N THR A 92 -6.19 11.24 -1.97
CA THR A 92 -7.27 11.86 -1.18
C THR A 92 -6.95 11.80 0.31
N LEU A 93 -6.66 10.61 0.83
CA LEU A 93 -6.45 10.40 2.26
C LEU A 93 -5.20 11.14 2.76
N LEU A 94 -4.11 11.15 2.01
CA LEU A 94 -2.90 11.86 2.40
C LEU A 94 -3.07 13.38 2.36
N GLU A 95 -3.70 13.94 1.33
CA GLU A 95 -4.03 15.37 1.29
C GLU A 95 -4.92 15.76 2.46
N THR A 96 -5.88 14.91 2.81
CA THR A 96 -6.83 15.22 3.87
C THR A 96 -6.19 15.11 5.26
N TYR A 97 -5.41 14.06 5.54
CA TYR A 97 -4.86 13.77 6.88
C TYR A 97 -3.43 14.31 7.13
N ALA A 98 -2.61 14.45 6.09
CA ALA A 98 -1.24 14.96 6.20
C ALA A 98 -1.05 16.35 5.57
N GLY A 99 -2.12 16.95 5.02
CA GLY A 99 -2.11 18.26 4.36
C GLY A 99 -1.51 18.26 2.95
N LYS A 100 -0.78 17.21 2.57
CA LYS A 100 -0.24 16.99 1.22
C LYS A 100 -0.13 15.49 0.94
N ALA A 101 -0.21 15.10 -0.32
CA ALA A 101 0.18 13.75 -0.73
C ALA A 101 1.66 13.72 -1.09
N HIS A 102 2.40 12.71 -0.60
CA HIS A 102 3.80 12.55 -0.97
C HIS A 102 3.88 11.94 -2.38
N PRO A 103 4.55 12.58 -3.36
CA PRO A 103 4.53 12.11 -4.75
C PRO A 103 5.01 10.67 -4.92
N GLN A 104 6.00 10.24 -4.13
CA GLN A 104 6.50 8.85 -4.18
C GLN A 104 5.46 7.82 -3.73
N VAL A 105 4.55 8.18 -2.82
CA VAL A 105 3.48 7.26 -2.41
C VAL A 105 2.48 7.06 -3.54
N ILE A 106 2.14 8.13 -4.26
CA ILE A 106 1.23 8.05 -5.41
C ILE A 106 1.88 7.29 -6.56
N LYS A 107 3.16 7.56 -6.83
CA LYS A 107 3.96 6.82 -7.82
C LYS A 107 4.03 5.32 -7.50
N ALA A 108 4.16 4.95 -6.23
CA ALA A 108 4.12 3.55 -5.80
C ALA A 108 2.71 2.96 -5.96
N ALA A 109 1.65 3.74 -5.70
CA ALA A 109 0.27 3.30 -5.85
C ALA A 109 -0.13 3.01 -7.32
N SER A 110 0.58 3.55 -8.30
CA SER A 110 0.31 3.34 -9.73
C SER A 110 0.33 1.86 -10.15
N ALA A 111 1.11 1.02 -9.46
CA ALA A 111 1.21 -0.41 -9.73
C ALA A 111 0.06 -1.26 -9.14
N PHE A 112 -1.02 -0.63 -8.66
CA PHE A 112 -2.16 -1.32 -8.06
C PHE A 112 -3.50 -0.95 -8.72
N GLY A 113 -3.45 -0.33 -9.89
CA GLY A 113 -4.63 -0.03 -10.70
C GLY A 113 -5.25 -1.29 -11.32
N GLY A 114 -6.57 -1.34 -11.40
CA GLY A 114 -7.27 -2.42 -12.12
C GLY A 114 -7.00 -3.82 -11.54
N GLY A 115 -6.78 -3.93 -10.23
CA GLY A 115 -6.55 -5.20 -9.54
C GLY A 115 -5.09 -5.57 -9.35
N ILE A 116 -4.20 -5.13 -10.24
CA ILE A 116 -2.75 -4.95 -10.02
C ILE A 116 -2.09 -4.36 -11.27
N ASP A 117 -2.51 -4.68 -12.49
CA ASP A 117 -2.13 -3.88 -13.67
C ASP A 117 -3.16 -4.08 -14.79
N GLY A 118 -4.42 -3.76 -14.49
CA GLY A 118 -5.53 -3.96 -15.42
C GLY A 118 -5.97 -5.40 -15.63
N SER A 119 -5.41 -6.37 -14.89
CA SER A 119 -5.83 -7.78 -14.95
C SER A 119 -7.30 -7.95 -14.57
N THR A 120 -7.81 -7.09 -13.68
CA THR A 120 -9.15 -7.16 -13.08
C THR A 120 -9.41 -8.46 -12.30
N GLU A 121 -8.36 -9.12 -11.81
CA GLU A 121 -8.44 -10.46 -11.18
C GLU A 121 -7.93 -10.52 -9.75
N GLU A 122 -7.18 -9.52 -9.32
CA GLU A 122 -6.44 -9.56 -8.06
C GLU A 122 -6.98 -8.52 -7.07
N LEU A 123 -6.15 -8.05 -6.14
CA LEU A 123 -6.58 -7.19 -5.05
C LEU A 123 -7.12 -5.83 -5.53
N CYS A 124 -8.32 -5.46 -5.09
CA CYS A 124 -8.96 -4.20 -5.43
C CYS A 124 -8.04 -3.01 -5.16
N GLY A 125 -7.79 -2.20 -6.20
CA GLY A 125 -6.90 -1.04 -6.10
C GLY A 125 -7.35 -0.01 -5.07
N ALA A 126 -8.66 0.20 -4.89
CA ALA A 126 -9.17 1.11 -3.87
C ALA A 126 -8.84 0.61 -2.44
N PHE A 127 -8.98 -0.69 -2.20
CA PHE A 127 -8.57 -1.28 -0.92
C PHE A 127 -7.05 -1.14 -0.72
N THR A 128 -6.26 -1.51 -1.72
CA THR A 128 -4.80 -1.44 -1.66
C THR A 128 -4.29 0.00 -1.45
N GLY A 129 -4.83 0.96 -2.18
CA GLY A 129 -4.50 2.39 -2.01
C GLY A 129 -4.86 2.91 -0.61
N GLY A 130 -5.96 2.43 -0.03
CA GLY A 130 -6.33 2.72 1.36
C GLY A 130 -5.31 2.17 2.37
N VAL A 131 -4.84 0.94 2.17
CA VAL A 131 -3.78 0.33 2.99
C VAL A 131 -2.46 1.10 2.84
N ILE A 132 -2.11 1.55 1.62
CA ILE A 132 -0.95 2.40 1.36
C ILE A 132 -1.06 3.72 2.15
N ALA A 133 -2.23 4.36 2.15
CA ALA A 133 -2.46 5.58 2.92
C ALA A 133 -2.29 5.35 4.43
N LEU A 134 -2.89 4.29 4.98
CA LEU A 134 -2.72 3.94 6.40
C LEU A 134 -1.26 3.65 6.76
N GLY A 135 -0.54 2.93 5.91
CA GLY A 135 0.90 2.68 6.09
C GLY A 135 1.73 3.96 6.03
N SER A 136 1.35 4.90 5.17
CA SER A 136 2.04 6.19 5.04
C SER A 136 1.79 7.14 6.22
N LEU A 137 0.59 7.09 6.81
CA LEU A 137 0.21 7.93 7.95
C LEU A 137 0.69 7.36 9.29
N LEU A 138 0.63 6.03 9.46
CA LEU A 138 0.78 5.37 10.76
C LEU A 138 1.79 4.22 10.75
N GLY A 139 2.44 3.95 9.62
CA GLY A 139 3.46 2.92 9.52
C GLY A 139 4.75 3.29 10.26
N ARG A 140 5.69 2.35 10.25
CA ARG A 140 7.00 2.50 10.89
C ARG A 140 8.01 3.17 9.98
N GLN A 141 8.95 3.89 10.59
CA GLN A 141 10.12 4.43 9.91
C GLN A 141 11.31 3.47 10.00
N THR A 142 11.47 2.84 11.16
CA THR A 142 12.57 1.91 11.42
C THR A 142 12.04 0.50 11.62
N GLY A 143 12.78 -0.48 11.11
CA GLY A 143 12.48 -1.88 11.38
C GLY A 143 12.52 -2.17 12.88
N GLY A 144 11.39 -2.61 13.45
CA GLY A 144 11.25 -2.89 14.87
C GLY A 144 10.29 -1.95 15.60
N ASP A 145 9.94 -0.80 15.02
CA ASP A 145 8.93 0.07 15.63
C ASP A 145 7.56 -0.61 15.67
N ASP A 146 6.75 -0.16 16.62
CA ASP A 146 5.40 -0.65 16.83
C ASP A 146 4.49 -0.39 15.63
N LEU A 147 3.81 -1.44 15.17
CA LEU A 147 2.85 -1.43 14.06
C LEU A 147 1.44 -1.82 14.51
N ARG A 148 1.17 -1.78 15.82
CA ARG A 148 -0.13 -2.18 16.38
C ARG A 148 -1.26 -1.35 15.81
N ASP A 149 -1.22 -0.04 15.96
CA ASP A 149 -2.32 0.85 15.58
C ASP A 149 -2.59 0.81 14.07
N CYS A 150 -1.54 0.93 13.26
CA CYS A 150 -1.63 0.78 11.80
C CYS A 150 -2.22 -0.59 11.42
N GLY A 151 -1.76 -1.68 12.03
CA GLY A 151 -2.28 -3.02 11.79
C GLY A 151 -3.74 -3.19 12.21
N ALA A 152 -4.15 -2.62 13.34
CA ALA A 152 -5.51 -2.70 13.84
C ALA A 152 -6.48 -1.89 12.97
N LEU A 153 -6.07 -0.70 12.50
CA LEU A 153 -6.85 0.09 11.54
C LEU A 153 -6.97 -0.59 10.17
N ILE A 154 -5.92 -1.22 9.66
CA ILE A 154 -5.99 -2.00 8.41
C ILE A 154 -6.98 -3.18 8.57
N LYS A 155 -6.98 -3.85 9.72
CA LYS A 155 -7.94 -4.93 10.01
C LYS A 155 -9.38 -4.41 10.08
N ALA A 156 -9.60 -3.29 10.75
CA ALA A 156 -10.91 -2.65 10.82
C ALA A 156 -11.38 -2.20 9.42
N PHE A 157 -10.49 -1.59 8.63
CA PHE A 157 -10.78 -1.21 7.25
C PHE A 157 -11.13 -2.42 6.39
N LYS A 158 -10.32 -3.49 6.43
CA LYS A 158 -10.62 -4.76 5.74
C LYS A 158 -11.99 -5.29 6.11
N SER A 159 -12.33 -5.30 7.40
CA SER A 159 -13.63 -5.78 7.87
C SER A 159 -14.79 -4.93 7.34
N ARG A 160 -14.71 -3.60 7.44
CA ARG A 160 -15.77 -2.70 6.94
C ARG A 160 -15.87 -2.74 5.40
N PHE A 161 -14.74 -2.83 4.71
CA PHE A 161 -14.67 -2.96 3.26
C PHE A 161 -15.35 -4.26 2.79
N LEU A 162 -15.00 -5.40 3.40
CA LEU A 162 -15.65 -6.68 3.09
C LEU A 162 -17.16 -6.66 3.39
N ASN A 163 -17.57 -6.06 4.51
CA ASN A 163 -18.99 -5.95 4.85
C ASN A 163 -19.76 -5.11 3.83
N GLN A 164 -19.13 -4.08 3.25
CA GLN A 164 -19.79 -3.17 2.32
C GLN A 164 -19.74 -3.66 0.86
N PHE A 165 -18.64 -4.26 0.43
CA PHE A 165 -18.39 -4.60 -0.99
C PHE A 165 -18.31 -6.12 -1.26
N GLY A 166 -18.41 -6.96 -0.23
CA GLY A 166 -18.49 -8.42 -0.35
C GLY A 166 -17.17 -9.14 -0.67
N SER A 167 -16.21 -8.49 -1.33
CA SER A 167 -14.91 -9.08 -1.66
C SER A 167 -13.76 -8.06 -1.55
N LEU A 168 -12.52 -8.56 -1.53
CA LEU A 168 -11.31 -7.77 -1.79
C LEU A 168 -10.79 -8.01 -3.21
N ASN A 169 -11.31 -9.01 -3.92
CA ASN A 169 -10.93 -9.33 -5.28
C ASN A 169 -11.61 -8.35 -6.25
N CYS A 170 -10.85 -7.82 -7.20
CA CYS A 170 -11.31 -6.85 -8.16
C CYS A 170 -12.38 -7.46 -9.10
N ARG A 171 -12.21 -8.72 -9.53
CA ARG A 171 -13.16 -9.43 -10.39
C ARG A 171 -14.52 -9.51 -9.71
N ASP A 172 -14.54 -10.10 -8.52
CA ASP A 172 -15.77 -10.32 -7.75
C ASP A 172 -16.55 -9.02 -7.51
N ILE A 173 -15.84 -7.93 -7.23
CA ILE A 173 -16.45 -6.61 -7.03
C ILE A 173 -17.03 -6.07 -8.33
N LEU A 174 -16.29 -6.15 -9.44
CA LEU A 174 -16.72 -5.67 -10.74
C LEU A 174 -17.95 -6.43 -11.25
N ASP A 175 -17.98 -7.75 -11.03
CA ASP A 175 -19.11 -8.61 -11.40
C ASP A 175 -20.39 -8.27 -10.61
N GLY A 176 -20.26 -7.60 -9.47
CA GLY A 176 -21.36 -7.09 -8.66
C GLY A 176 -21.92 -5.72 -9.09
N PHE A 177 -21.26 -5.00 -10.01
CA PHE A 177 -21.76 -3.70 -10.47
C PHE A 177 -22.94 -3.86 -11.43
N SER A 178 -23.98 -3.05 -11.23
CA SER A 178 -25.10 -3.04 -12.18
C SER A 178 -24.71 -2.34 -13.50
N GLU A 179 -25.45 -2.59 -14.58
CA GLU A 179 -25.24 -1.93 -15.88
C GLU A 179 -25.32 -0.39 -15.79
N GLN A 180 -26.11 0.13 -14.85
CA GLN A 180 -26.25 1.58 -14.59
C GLN A 180 -25.07 2.15 -13.81
N GLU A 181 -24.25 1.30 -13.19
CA GLU A 181 -23.08 1.68 -12.40
C GLU A 181 -21.78 1.58 -13.18
N THR A 182 -21.73 0.85 -14.29
CA THR A 182 -20.50 0.46 -15.00
C THR A 182 -19.55 1.62 -15.39
N PRO A 183 -19.98 2.85 -15.74
CA PRO A 183 -19.02 3.94 -15.97
C PRO A 183 -18.50 4.60 -14.67
N LEU A 184 -19.15 4.39 -13.53
CA LEU A 184 -18.85 5.06 -12.25
C LEU A 184 -18.64 4.11 -11.06
N GLY A 185 -18.65 2.79 -11.26
CA GLY A 185 -18.57 1.80 -10.18
C GLY A 185 -17.30 1.93 -9.35
N CYS A 186 -16.13 1.88 -10.00
CA CYS A 186 -14.85 2.07 -9.33
C CYS A 186 -14.73 3.46 -8.64
N PRO A 187 -15.07 4.60 -9.30
CA PRO A 187 -15.12 5.90 -8.62
C PRO A 187 -16.03 5.95 -7.39
N LYS A 188 -17.26 5.41 -7.47
CA LYS A 188 -18.21 5.37 -6.35
C LYS A 188 -17.68 4.52 -5.21
N LEU A 189 -17.24 3.30 -5.50
CA LEU A 189 -16.64 2.40 -4.52
C LEU A 189 -15.44 3.06 -3.82
N THR A 190 -14.59 3.73 -4.58
CA THR A 190 -13.42 4.43 -4.03
C THR A 190 -13.82 5.56 -3.10
N ALA A 191 -14.88 6.30 -3.44
CA ALA A 191 -15.43 7.36 -2.60
C ALA A 191 -16.03 6.83 -1.30
N GLU A 192 -16.75 5.71 -1.35
CA GLU A 192 -17.27 5.03 -0.16
C GLU A 192 -16.14 4.45 0.71
N ALA A 193 -15.14 3.80 0.10
CA ALA A 193 -13.97 3.29 0.82
C ALA A 193 -13.17 4.41 1.51
N ALA A 194 -13.08 5.58 0.88
CA ALA A 194 -12.47 6.76 1.48
C ALA A 194 -13.22 7.24 2.73
N LEU A 195 -14.56 7.18 2.74
CA LEU A 195 -15.36 7.48 3.92
C LEU A 195 -15.13 6.48 5.06
N ILE A 196 -15.08 5.17 4.75
CA ILE A 196 -14.78 4.15 5.75
C ILE A 196 -13.46 4.48 6.46
N LEU A 197 -12.42 4.83 5.69
CA LEU A 197 -11.12 5.19 6.25
C LEU A 197 -11.16 6.52 6.99
N ALA A 198 -11.90 7.50 6.49
CA ALA A 198 -12.02 8.79 7.15
C ALA A 198 -12.67 8.64 8.53
N ASP A 199 -13.77 7.88 8.63
CA ASP A 199 -14.42 7.56 9.90
C ASP A 199 -13.46 6.85 10.86
N LEU A 200 -12.71 5.86 10.36
CA LEU A 200 -11.74 5.12 11.18
C LEU A 200 -10.59 6.01 11.69
N LEU A 201 -10.10 6.93 10.85
CA LEU A 201 -9.03 7.87 11.21
C LEU A 201 -9.53 8.97 12.15
N ASP A 202 -10.72 9.51 11.91
CA ASP A 202 -11.36 10.52 12.77
C ASP A 202 -11.65 9.95 14.16
N ASP A 203 -12.15 8.71 14.24
CA ASP A 203 -12.35 8.02 15.52
C ASP A 203 -11.01 7.77 16.25
N PHE A 204 -9.96 7.41 15.50
CA PHE A 204 -8.60 7.20 16.02
C PHE A 204 -7.98 8.50 16.57
N GLU A 205 -8.04 9.60 15.81
CA GLU A 205 -7.55 10.91 16.24
C GLU A 205 -8.34 11.48 17.42
N GLY A 206 -9.67 11.28 17.43
CA GLY A 206 -10.56 11.71 18.49
C GLY A 206 -10.46 10.91 19.78
N LYS A 207 -9.61 9.87 19.84
CA LYS A 207 -9.53 8.89 20.95
C LYS A 207 -10.90 8.33 21.34
N LYS A 208 -11.88 8.33 20.43
CA LYS A 208 -13.10 7.55 20.61
C LYS A 208 -12.67 6.09 20.58
N ALA A 209 -13.38 5.24 21.31
CA ALA A 209 -13.11 3.81 21.31
C ALA A 209 -13.43 3.23 19.93
N VAL A 210 -12.56 3.42 18.94
CA VAL A 210 -12.39 2.42 17.89
C VAL A 210 -12.12 1.15 18.69
N ARG A 211 -13.01 0.16 18.60
CA ARG A 211 -12.80 -1.13 19.26
C ARG A 211 -11.67 -1.88 18.55
N LEU A 212 -10.46 -1.32 18.55
CA LEU A 212 -9.23 -1.95 18.07
C LEU A 212 -8.94 -3.20 18.90
N ASP A 213 -9.47 -3.29 20.12
CA ASP A 213 -9.47 -4.49 20.96
C ASP A 213 -10.13 -5.69 20.24
N ALA A 214 -11.10 -5.46 19.35
CA ALA A 214 -11.71 -6.49 18.52
C ALA A 214 -10.83 -6.91 17.34
N TYR A 215 -9.76 -6.15 17.06
CA TYR A 215 -8.80 -6.37 15.99
C TYR A 215 -7.37 -6.44 16.54
N PRO A 216 -7.08 -7.33 17.51
CA PRO A 216 -5.80 -7.36 18.19
C PRO A 216 -4.68 -7.55 17.17
N SER A 217 -3.76 -6.59 17.14
CA SER A 217 -2.51 -6.68 16.40
C SER A 217 -1.40 -6.87 17.43
N GLN A 218 -0.52 -7.84 17.19
CA GLN A 218 0.68 -7.98 18.01
C GLN A 218 1.66 -6.86 17.62
N PRO A 219 2.43 -6.30 18.57
CA PRO A 219 3.58 -5.47 18.22
C PRO A 219 4.49 -6.26 17.26
N ARG A 220 4.64 -5.74 16.04
CA ARG A 220 5.52 -6.36 15.04
C ARG A 220 6.89 -5.72 15.12
N TYR A 221 7.64 -6.14 16.14
CA TYR A 221 9.03 -5.78 16.29
C TYR A 221 9.89 -6.42 15.19
N LYS A 222 11.21 -6.47 15.40
CA LYS A 222 12.18 -6.98 14.44
C LYS A 222 11.78 -8.34 13.86
N VAL A 223 11.75 -8.42 12.53
CA VAL A 223 11.52 -9.69 11.82
C VAL A 223 12.82 -10.48 11.81
N GLU A 224 12.77 -11.74 12.22
CA GLU A 224 13.91 -12.66 12.21
C GLU A 224 13.84 -13.55 10.97
N LEU A 225 14.99 -13.77 10.33
CA LEU A 225 15.08 -14.67 9.17
C LEU A 225 14.60 -16.08 9.56
N GLY A 226 13.72 -16.66 8.75
CA GLY A 226 13.14 -17.98 9.01
C GLY A 226 11.98 -17.99 10.01
N LYS A 227 11.59 -16.85 10.60
CA LYS A 227 10.41 -16.75 11.46
C LYS A 227 9.34 -15.88 10.83
N CYS A 228 8.14 -16.43 10.65
CA CYS A 228 7.00 -15.65 10.19
C CYS A 228 6.49 -14.75 11.33
N PRO A 229 6.48 -13.41 11.17
CA PRO A 229 6.00 -12.49 12.20
C PRO A 229 4.47 -12.52 12.39
N PHE A 230 3.77 -13.39 11.64
CA PHE A 230 2.31 -13.52 11.66
C PHE A 230 1.81 -14.86 12.21
N VAL A 231 2.69 -15.84 12.46
CA VAL A 231 2.30 -17.15 13.02
C VAL A 231 2.42 -17.09 14.53
N SER A 232 1.30 -17.26 15.24
CA SER A 232 1.31 -17.53 16.68
C SER A 232 1.64 -19.01 16.90
N SER A 233 2.92 -19.39 16.87
CA SER A 233 3.27 -20.72 17.37
C SER A 233 3.19 -20.68 18.91
N PRO A 234 2.44 -21.58 19.56
CA PRO A 234 2.57 -21.75 21.00
C PRO A 234 4.00 -22.24 21.31
N PRO A 235 4.61 -21.82 22.43
CA PRO A 235 5.89 -22.39 22.84
C PRO A 235 5.68 -23.88 23.19
N GLY A 236 6.34 -24.80 22.48
CA GLY A 236 6.50 -26.19 22.94
C GLY A 236 5.97 -27.32 22.06
N MET A 237 6.10 -27.27 20.73
CA MET A 237 6.00 -28.48 19.89
C MET A 237 7.25 -28.69 19.04
N ASP A 238 8.40 -28.74 19.70
CA ASP A 238 9.59 -29.43 19.16
C ASP A 238 9.45 -30.94 19.44
N GLY A 239 8.45 -31.56 18.81
CA GLY A 239 8.31 -33.01 18.80
C GLY A 239 9.41 -33.60 17.93
N LYS A 240 10.48 -34.12 18.55
CA LYS A 240 11.45 -35.00 17.89
C LYS A 240 10.71 -36.10 17.13
N PRO A 241 11.14 -36.47 15.90
CA PRO A 241 10.58 -37.63 15.24
C PRO A 241 10.96 -38.87 16.06
N GLU A 242 9.97 -39.54 16.63
CA GLU A 242 10.14 -40.90 17.15
C GLU A 242 10.57 -41.80 15.99
N SER A 243 11.75 -42.38 16.14
CA SER A 243 12.26 -43.46 15.31
C SER A 243 11.28 -44.62 15.36
N ARG A 244 10.59 -44.90 14.25
CA ARG A 244 9.88 -46.16 14.06
C ARG A 244 10.91 -47.30 14.03
N GLN A 245 10.77 -48.21 15.00
CA GLN A 245 11.24 -49.59 14.91
C GLN A 245 10.35 -50.38 13.93
#